data_AF-A0A9P6CUQ8-F1
#
_entry.id   AF-A0A9P6CUQ8-F1
#
_cell.length_a   1.000
_cell.length_b   1.000
_cell.length_c   1.000
_cell.angle_alpha   90.00
_cell.angle_beta   90.00
_cell.angle_gamma   90.00
#
_symmetry.space_group_name_H-M   'P 1'
#
loop_
_entity.id
_entity.type
_entity.pdbx_description
1 polymer ?
#
loop_
_entity_poly.entity_id
_entity_poly.type
_entity_poly.pdbx_seq_one_letter_code
_entity_poly.pdbx_strand_id
1 'polypeptide(L)'
;MVSTSSLERTPLLATNGQEVAHDIDGTHGGSALDGIAIHRGEANANGESYDNVPKGKRQLGLFSAAFLIFNRVIGTGIYATPSSILKSAGSVGVALSMWLVGALIAACGTAVYIELGTGLPRSGGEKNYLEYIYRRPKFLVTCTFTAYTLIMGTATANSVVFSEYILHSLSIEPTWFHTRLTAFSCLTFVCIVHGSLLKWGLRLQNALGMLKLVVLALISISGLLCLAGFRDVQVGDEYEKPENFNSWENLWKGSGTGANAFVSGLYNVIWSFIGYSNANYALSEVRDPVRTIRRAAPLAMFSVSAVYLFINIAYFAVVSKTDILESRRIVAALYFRNLFGPATERALSAFIALSTLGNLLAGQFSQGRVIQELGREGILPYASWFASNKPFGAPLAGLFTQYLVSCTFLFAVPPGDAYLFLISLSSYSLSLINTAVALGLILLYTRSYRIWDWNPPFHAPKIIVLLFLISNLFLVLVPFFPPILGSRTYERLPYWSHSVGGFAVSFFGLAYWYIWAIWRPKAKGYRLEREWVLQSDGVSRFAFRKVSLTAAEESAE
;
A
#
# COMPACT_ATOMS: atom_id res chain seq x y z
N MET A 1 -34.65 15.10 34.41
CA MET A 1 -33.66 14.08 33.98
C MET A 1 -33.92 13.75 32.52
N VAL A 2 -33.34 14.53 31.60
CA VAL A 2 -33.46 14.29 30.15
C VAL A 2 -32.24 13.49 29.70
N SER A 3 -32.49 12.33 29.08
CA SER A 3 -31.48 11.38 28.61
C SER A 3 -30.61 12.00 27.51
N THR A 4 -29.34 12.26 27.82
CA THR A 4 -28.29 12.76 26.91
C THR A 4 -27.65 11.66 26.03
N SER A 5 -28.32 10.53 25.79
CA SER A 5 -27.68 9.35 25.17
C SER A 5 -27.81 9.19 23.65
N SER A 6 -28.58 10.05 22.96
CA SER A 6 -28.84 9.92 21.51
C SER A 6 -27.95 10.78 20.59
N LEU A 7 -27.36 11.87 21.08
CA LEU A 7 -26.64 12.85 20.25
C LEU A 7 -25.15 12.55 20.02
N GLU A 8 -24.56 11.56 20.70
CA GLU A 8 -23.12 11.23 20.55
C GLU A 8 -22.80 10.00 19.68
N ARG A 9 -23.81 9.39 19.05
CA ARG A 9 -23.65 8.18 18.21
C ARG A 9 -23.51 8.48 16.73
N THR A 10 -23.62 9.76 16.36
CA THR A 10 -23.53 10.20 14.96
C THR A 10 -22.09 10.10 14.45
N PRO A 11 -21.86 9.40 13.35
CA PRO A 11 -20.55 9.32 12.71
C PRO A 11 -20.11 10.70 12.22
N LEU A 12 -18.79 10.94 12.27
CA LEU A 12 -18.17 12.07 11.58
C LEU A 12 -18.33 12.01 10.05
N LEU A 13 -18.83 10.89 9.51
CA LEU A 13 -18.93 10.62 8.07
C LEU A 13 -20.28 10.01 7.59
N ALA A 14 -21.29 9.78 8.44
CA ALA A 14 -22.59 9.28 7.93
C ALA A 14 -23.72 10.30 8.04
N THR A 15 -24.76 10.00 7.28
CA THR A 15 -25.91 10.82 6.92
C THR A 15 -26.99 10.67 7.98
N ASN A 16 -27.46 11.78 8.57
CA ASN A 16 -28.65 11.77 9.41
C ASN A 16 -29.88 11.87 8.51
N GLY A 17 -30.76 10.88 8.57
CA GLY A 17 -32.12 11.00 8.05
C GLY A 17 -33.09 11.09 9.21
N GLN A 18 -33.52 12.30 9.55
CA GLN A 18 -34.83 12.64 10.12
C GLN A 18 -35.01 14.15 9.99
N GLU A 19 -35.96 14.62 9.18
CA GLU A 19 -36.96 15.62 9.60
C GLU A 19 -38.07 15.86 8.55
N VAL A 20 -39.29 15.68 9.04
CA VAL A 20 -40.58 16.35 8.77
C VAL A 20 -40.93 16.74 7.33
N ALA A 21 -41.87 15.97 6.77
CA ALA A 21 -42.58 16.27 5.53
C ALA A 21 -43.48 17.51 5.65
N HIS A 22 -43.42 18.38 4.63
CA HIS A 22 -44.53 19.25 4.26
C HIS A 22 -44.86 19.00 2.78
N ASP A 23 -46.13 18.65 2.54
CA ASP A 23 -46.75 18.38 1.24
C ASP A 23 -46.54 19.49 0.21
N ILE A 24 -46.19 19.13 -1.03
CA ILE A 24 -46.73 19.77 -2.23
C ILE A 24 -46.94 18.71 -3.33
N ASP A 25 -48.20 18.63 -3.75
CA ASP A 25 -48.83 17.80 -4.78
C ASP A 25 -48.33 18.14 -6.20
N GLY A 26 -48.35 17.16 -7.13
CA GLY A 26 -48.00 17.42 -8.53
C GLY A 26 -47.80 16.17 -9.40
N THR A 27 -48.89 15.70 -9.98
CA THR A 27 -49.03 14.60 -10.96
C THR A 27 -48.20 14.73 -12.25
N HIS A 28 -47.61 13.62 -12.72
CA HIS A 28 -47.78 13.04 -14.07
C HIS A 28 -46.95 11.75 -14.23
N GLY A 29 -47.58 10.70 -14.78
CA GLY A 29 -47.01 9.35 -14.93
C GLY A 29 -46.36 9.04 -16.28
N GLY A 30 -45.89 7.80 -16.43
CA GLY A 30 -45.70 7.17 -17.75
C GLY A 30 -44.36 6.49 -18.06
N SER A 31 -44.11 5.34 -17.45
CA SER A 31 -43.54 4.10 -18.03
C SER A 31 -42.06 3.96 -18.48
N ALA A 32 -41.59 2.73 -18.18
CA ALA A 32 -40.63 1.90 -18.90
C ALA A 32 -39.15 2.33 -18.90
N LEU A 33 -38.53 2.15 -17.73
CA LEU A 33 -37.20 1.58 -17.48
C LEU A 33 -36.94 1.84 -15.99
N ASP A 34 -37.15 0.84 -15.13
CA ASP A 34 -36.91 0.95 -13.68
C ASP A 34 -35.44 1.28 -13.44
N GLY A 35 -35.24 2.55 -13.18
CA GLY A 35 -33.97 3.23 -13.06
C GLY A 35 -33.27 2.85 -11.77
N ILE A 36 -31.96 2.71 -11.89
CA ILE A 36 -30.98 2.86 -10.82
C ILE A 36 -31.38 4.10 -9.99
N ALA A 37 -32.02 3.89 -8.85
CA ALA A 37 -32.40 4.97 -7.95
C ALA A 37 -31.15 5.47 -7.20
N ILE A 38 -30.32 6.23 -7.91
CA ILE A 38 -29.42 7.21 -7.33
C ILE A 38 -30.02 8.56 -7.74
N HIS A 39 -30.65 9.25 -6.79
CA HIS A 39 -30.54 10.70 -6.56
C HIS A 39 -31.72 11.23 -5.73
N ARG A 40 -31.36 11.99 -4.69
CA ARG A 40 -31.98 13.23 -4.14
C ARG A 40 -31.71 13.18 -2.65
N GLY A 41 -31.04 14.13 -2.02
CA GLY A 41 -31.01 15.58 -2.14
C GLY A 41 -30.59 16.04 -0.73
N GLU A 42 -30.06 17.24 -0.58
CA GLU A 42 -29.43 17.80 0.63
C GLU A 42 -27.96 17.46 0.83
N ALA A 43 -27.17 18.53 0.99
CA ALA A 43 -25.78 18.49 1.36
C ALA A 43 -25.66 17.81 2.73
N ASN A 44 -25.41 16.49 2.71
CA ASN A 44 -25.03 15.77 3.92
C ASN A 44 -23.82 16.48 4.55
N ALA A 45 -23.86 16.65 5.87
CA ALA A 45 -22.99 17.45 6.75
C ALA A 45 -21.47 17.25 6.63
N ASN A 46 -21.01 16.49 5.62
CA ASN A 46 -19.65 16.02 5.41
C ASN A 46 -19.01 16.54 4.11
N GLY A 47 -19.65 17.41 3.33
CA GLY A 47 -19.06 18.17 2.20
C GLY A 47 -18.54 17.38 0.98
N GLU A 48 -18.10 16.13 1.14
CA GLU A 48 -17.55 15.28 0.09
C GLU A 48 -18.26 13.92 0.10
N SER A 49 -19.44 13.81 -0.53
CA SER A 49 -19.84 12.54 -1.15
C SER A 49 -18.84 12.24 -2.28
N TYR A 50 -18.65 10.97 -2.66
CA TYR A 50 -18.01 10.66 -3.94
C TYR A 50 -18.62 11.54 -5.03
N ASP A 51 -19.96 11.68 -5.04
CA ASP A 51 -20.74 12.48 -5.97
C ASP A 51 -20.43 13.98 -5.96
N ASN A 52 -19.85 14.50 -4.87
CA ASN A 52 -19.49 15.92 -4.74
C ASN A 52 -18.11 16.25 -5.33
N VAL A 53 -17.30 15.23 -5.66
CA VAL A 53 -16.01 15.46 -6.33
C VAL A 53 -16.28 15.81 -7.80
N PRO A 54 -15.88 17.01 -8.30
CA PRO A 54 -16.16 17.42 -9.67
C PRO A 54 -15.68 16.38 -10.68
N LYS A 55 -16.51 16.03 -11.66
CA LYS A 55 -16.19 15.01 -12.68
C LYS A 55 -14.84 15.26 -13.38
N GLY A 56 -14.46 16.53 -13.59
CA GLY A 56 -13.17 16.92 -14.17
C GLY A 56 -11.93 16.55 -13.35
N LYS A 57 -12.09 16.29 -12.04
CA LYS A 57 -11.02 15.79 -11.15
C LYS A 57 -10.91 14.25 -11.17
N ARG A 58 -11.88 13.53 -11.77
CA ARG A 58 -11.86 12.06 -11.90
C ARG A 58 -11.10 11.61 -13.15
N GLN A 59 -9.78 11.53 -13.03
CA GLN A 59 -8.88 11.27 -14.14
C GLN A 59 -8.45 9.80 -14.26
N LEU A 60 -8.62 8.98 -13.21
CA LEU A 60 -8.19 7.59 -13.20
C LEU A 60 -9.30 6.67 -13.73
N GLY A 61 -9.04 6.02 -14.87
CA GLY A 61 -9.88 4.94 -15.38
C GLY A 61 -9.44 3.57 -14.87
N LEU A 62 -10.10 2.52 -15.38
CA LEU A 62 -9.83 1.11 -15.02
C LEU A 62 -8.35 0.73 -15.14
N PHE A 63 -7.74 1.01 -16.29
CA PHE A 63 -6.34 0.65 -16.54
C PHE A 63 -5.37 1.38 -15.60
N SER A 64 -5.55 2.69 -15.40
CA SER A 64 -4.70 3.44 -14.47
C SER A 64 -4.85 2.94 -13.03
N ALA A 65 -6.07 2.61 -12.59
CA ALA A 65 -6.31 2.04 -11.27
C ALA A 65 -5.67 0.65 -11.11
N ALA A 66 -5.76 -0.21 -12.13
CA ALA A 66 -5.10 -1.52 -12.13
C ALA A 66 -3.58 -1.36 -12.13
N PHE A 67 -3.01 -0.46 -12.94
CA PHE A 67 -1.58 -0.18 -12.96
C PHE A 67 -1.07 0.51 -11.70
N LEU A 68 -1.89 1.26 -10.96
CA LEU A 68 -1.53 1.77 -9.65
C LEU A 68 -1.25 0.64 -8.66
N ILE A 69 -2.06 -0.43 -8.69
CA ILE A 69 -1.87 -1.61 -7.86
C ILE A 69 -0.70 -2.44 -8.41
N PHE A 70 -0.75 -2.83 -9.68
CA PHE A 70 0.26 -3.66 -10.33
C PHE A 70 1.67 -3.09 -10.19
N ASN A 71 1.87 -1.79 -10.45
CA ASN A 71 3.17 -1.17 -10.32
C ASN A 71 3.64 -1.08 -8.87
N ARG A 72 2.72 -0.92 -7.93
CA ARG A 72 3.06 -0.83 -6.50
C ARG A 72 3.45 -2.18 -5.93
N VAL A 73 2.84 -3.27 -6.39
CA VAL A 73 3.19 -4.62 -5.96
C VAL A 73 4.46 -5.10 -6.66
N ILE A 74 4.52 -4.97 -7.99
CA ILE A 74 5.70 -5.36 -8.77
C ILE A 74 6.76 -4.27 -8.67
N GLY A 75 7.61 -4.43 -7.66
CA GLY A 75 8.82 -3.65 -7.45
C GLY A 75 10.03 -4.56 -7.36
N THR A 76 10.88 -4.26 -6.39
CA THR A 76 12.17 -4.94 -6.18
C THR A 76 12.02 -6.33 -5.58
N GLY A 77 10.88 -6.61 -4.93
CA GLY A 77 10.60 -7.88 -4.24
C GLY A 77 10.83 -9.10 -5.13
N ILE A 78 10.15 -9.20 -6.27
CA ILE A 78 10.22 -10.38 -7.15
C ILE A 78 11.63 -10.67 -7.71
N TYR A 79 12.51 -9.68 -7.76
CA TYR A 79 13.89 -9.87 -8.21
C TYR A 79 14.84 -10.24 -7.07
N ALA A 80 14.53 -9.81 -5.84
CA ALA A 80 15.43 -9.93 -4.68
C ALA A 80 15.05 -11.04 -3.69
N THR A 81 13.76 -11.35 -3.54
CA THR A 81 13.27 -12.30 -2.52
C THR A 81 13.33 -13.78 -2.93
N PRO A 82 13.32 -14.21 -4.22
CA PRO A 82 13.32 -15.63 -4.56
C PRO A 82 14.43 -16.46 -3.92
N SER A 83 15.66 -15.95 -3.88
CA SER A 83 16.80 -16.65 -3.24
C SER A 83 16.58 -16.84 -1.73
N SER A 84 16.13 -15.78 -1.04
CA SER A 84 15.85 -15.84 0.41
C SER A 84 14.68 -16.77 0.74
N ILE A 85 13.65 -16.77 -0.11
CA ILE A 85 12.49 -17.65 0.03
C ILE A 85 12.91 -19.10 -0.22
N LEU A 86 13.69 -19.39 -1.27
CA LEU A 86 14.21 -20.72 -1.54
C LEU A 86 15.09 -21.24 -0.39
N LYS A 87 15.97 -20.39 0.15
CA LYS A 87 16.81 -20.73 1.30
C LYS A 87 15.98 -21.12 2.53
N SER A 88 14.86 -20.44 2.73
CA SER A 88 13.94 -20.72 3.85
C SER A 88 13.08 -21.97 3.57
N ALA A 89 12.65 -22.14 2.33
CA ALA A 89 11.83 -23.27 1.88
C ALA A 89 12.60 -24.59 1.84
N GLY A 90 13.92 -24.54 1.60
CA GLY A 90 14.78 -25.71 1.48
C GLY A 90 14.64 -26.46 0.15
N SER A 91 13.47 -26.43 -0.49
CA SER A 91 13.18 -27.05 -1.79
C SER A 91 12.38 -26.13 -2.71
N VAL A 92 12.42 -26.44 -4.02
CA VAL A 92 11.73 -25.67 -5.06
C VAL A 92 10.21 -25.79 -4.91
N GLY A 93 9.71 -26.99 -4.63
CA GLY A 93 8.28 -27.27 -4.43
C GLY A 93 7.70 -26.50 -3.26
N VAL A 94 8.42 -26.44 -2.13
CA VAL A 94 8.00 -25.64 -0.97
C VAL A 94 8.03 -24.14 -1.31
N ALA A 95 9.06 -23.66 -2.02
CA ALA A 95 9.15 -22.25 -2.40
C ALA A 95 7.96 -21.82 -3.29
N LEU A 96 7.61 -22.62 -4.31
CA LEU A 96 6.45 -22.37 -5.16
C LEU A 96 5.13 -22.44 -4.39
N SER A 97 5.01 -23.39 -3.45
CA SER A 97 3.85 -23.50 -2.57
C SER A 97 3.69 -22.24 -1.69
N MET A 98 4.79 -21.71 -1.15
CA MET A 98 4.75 -20.47 -0.38
C MET A 98 4.28 -19.29 -1.24
N TRP A 99 4.77 -19.14 -2.48
CA TRP A 99 4.29 -18.11 -3.41
C TRP A 99 2.79 -18.20 -3.67
N LEU A 100 2.26 -19.42 -3.85
CA LEU A 100 0.83 -19.65 -4.01
C LEU A 100 0.05 -19.25 -2.75
N VAL A 101 0.51 -19.64 -1.56
CA VAL A 101 -0.11 -19.23 -0.29
C VAL A 101 -0.08 -17.71 -0.13
N GLY A 102 1.03 -17.07 -0.49
CA GLY A 102 1.16 -15.60 -0.51
C GLY A 102 0.15 -14.93 -1.43
N ALA A 103 -0.05 -15.47 -2.64
CA ALA A 103 -1.05 -14.99 -3.59
C ALA A 103 -2.48 -15.09 -3.02
N LEU A 104 -2.80 -16.19 -2.34
CA LEU A 104 -4.10 -16.37 -1.68
C LEU A 104 -4.31 -15.38 -0.53
N ILE A 105 -3.28 -15.15 0.29
CA ILE A 105 -3.32 -14.14 1.36
C ILE A 105 -3.51 -12.73 0.76
N ALA A 106 -2.80 -12.41 -0.32
CA ALA A 106 -2.93 -11.14 -1.01
C ALA A 106 -4.34 -10.96 -1.62
N ALA A 107 -4.94 -12.02 -2.15
CA ALA A 107 -6.33 -12.01 -2.59
C ALA A 107 -7.31 -11.73 -1.44
N CYS A 108 -7.04 -12.25 -0.23
CA CYS A 108 -7.84 -11.95 0.95
C CYS A 108 -7.77 -10.47 1.33
N GLY A 109 -6.56 -9.90 1.37
CA GLY A 109 -6.38 -8.46 1.59
C GLY A 109 -7.06 -7.61 0.52
N THR A 110 -6.97 -8.04 -0.74
CA THR A 110 -7.64 -7.37 -1.87
C THR A 110 -9.16 -7.32 -1.68
N ALA A 111 -9.79 -8.42 -1.27
CA ALA A 111 -11.23 -8.46 -1.01
C ALA A 111 -11.66 -7.52 0.12
N VAL A 112 -10.90 -7.50 1.22
CA VAL A 112 -11.13 -6.58 2.36
C VAL A 112 -11.10 -5.12 1.90
N TYR A 113 -10.10 -4.76 1.09
CA TYR A 113 -9.97 -3.39 0.56
C TYR A 113 -11.01 -3.06 -0.51
N ILE A 114 -11.52 -4.03 -1.29
CA ILE A 114 -12.64 -3.79 -2.21
C ILE A 114 -13.91 -3.48 -1.42
N GLU A 115 -14.22 -4.23 -0.36
CA GLU A 115 -15.40 -3.94 0.47
C GLU A 115 -15.33 -2.53 1.05
N LEU A 116 -14.24 -2.21 1.75
CA LEU A 116 -14.06 -0.89 2.36
C LEU A 116 -13.99 0.22 1.32
N GLY A 117 -13.33 -0.01 0.17
CA GLY A 117 -13.23 0.96 -0.91
C GLY A 117 -14.54 1.19 -1.67
N THR A 118 -15.43 0.20 -1.72
CA THR A 118 -16.77 0.36 -2.32
C THR A 118 -17.78 0.95 -1.34
N GLY A 119 -17.65 0.65 -0.05
CA GLY A 119 -18.48 1.26 1.01
C GLY A 119 -18.09 2.70 1.35
N LEU A 120 -16.79 3.03 1.27
CA LEU A 120 -16.24 4.36 1.53
C LEU A 120 -15.37 4.83 0.34
N PRO A 121 -15.97 5.18 -0.81
CA PRO A 121 -15.26 5.52 -2.04
C PRO A 121 -14.63 6.93 -2.01
N ARG A 122 -13.72 7.16 -1.07
CA ARG A 122 -12.99 8.41 -0.86
C ARG A 122 -11.48 8.15 -0.79
N SER A 123 -10.69 9.09 -1.30
CA SER A 123 -9.23 9.09 -1.14
C SER A 123 -8.82 9.04 0.33
N GLY A 124 -7.70 8.37 0.65
CA GLY A 124 -7.15 8.28 2.01
C GLY A 124 -7.06 6.86 2.60
N GLY A 125 -7.70 5.86 1.98
CA GLY A 125 -7.56 4.44 2.36
C GLY A 125 -7.83 4.16 3.84
N GLU A 126 -6.86 3.56 4.55
CA GLU A 126 -7.04 3.10 5.93
C GLU A 126 -7.40 4.22 6.89
N LYS A 127 -6.96 5.45 6.62
CA LYS A 127 -7.41 6.63 7.36
C LYS A 127 -8.93 6.66 7.46
N ASN A 128 -9.64 6.61 6.32
CA ASN A 128 -11.09 6.72 6.28
C ASN A 128 -11.76 5.48 6.86
N TYR A 129 -11.18 4.30 6.60
CA TYR A 129 -11.73 3.03 7.07
C TYR A 129 -11.69 2.96 8.59
N LEU A 130 -10.53 3.26 9.16
CA LEU A 130 -10.33 3.24 10.60
C LEU A 130 -11.09 4.35 11.31
N GLU A 131 -11.20 5.56 10.74
CA GLU A 131 -11.99 6.64 11.33
C GLU A 131 -13.50 6.32 11.35
N TYR A 132 -14.01 5.65 10.31
CA TYR A 132 -15.40 5.20 10.27
C TYR A 132 -15.70 4.16 11.36
N ILE A 133 -14.77 3.22 11.57
CA ILE A 133 -14.93 2.07 12.47
C ILE A 133 -14.63 2.43 13.93
N TYR A 134 -13.46 3.03 14.19
CA TYR A 134 -12.93 3.29 15.53
C TYR A 134 -13.18 4.74 15.93
N ARG A 135 -14.42 5.03 16.33
CA ARG A 135 -14.88 6.39 16.65
C ARG A 135 -14.47 6.90 18.03
N ARG A 136 -14.13 5.99 18.95
CA ARG A 136 -13.78 6.31 20.33
C ARG A 136 -12.43 5.68 20.70
N PRO A 137 -11.51 6.45 21.31
CA PRO A 137 -11.55 7.90 21.50
C PRO A 137 -11.50 8.69 20.18
N LYS A 138 -12.18 9.84 20.10
CA LYS A 138 -12.23 10.67 18.87
C LYS A 138 -10.80 11.04 18.42
N PHE A 139 -10.54 10.95 17.12
CA PHE A 139 -9.27 11.27 16.44
C PHE A 139 -8.06 10.39 16.77
N LEU A 140 -8.14 9.51 17.78
CA LEU A 140 -6.98 8.72 18.22
C LEU A 140 -6.36 7.92 17.07
N VAL A 141 -7.21 7.19 16.33
CA VAL A 141 -6.73 6.32 15.25
C VAL A 141 -6.22 7.15 14.08
N THR A 142 -6.87 8.27 13.76
CA THR A 142 -6.39 9.20 12.72
C THR A 142 -5.02 9.80 13.08
N CYS A 143 -4.80 10.19 14.34
CA CYS A 143 -3.49 10.68 14.82
C CYS A 143 -2.42 9.58 14.80
N THR A 144 -2.77 8.35 15.18
CA THR A 144 -1.86 7.20 15.14
C THR A 144 -1.45 6.87 13.71
N PHE A 145 -2.44 6.83 12.80
CA PHE A 145 -2.20 6.63 11.38
C PHE A 145 -1.40 7.78 10.75
N THR A 146 -1.59 9.01 11.22
CA THR A 146 -0.80 10.18 10.79
C THR A 146 0.68 10.02 11.10
N ALA A 147 1.01 9.61 12.33
CA ALA A 147 2.39 9.35 12.73
C ALA A 147 3.04 8.28 11.85
N TYR A 148 2.32 7.19 11.57
CA TYR A 148 2.78 6.17 10.63
C TYR A 148 3.03 6.76 9.23
N THR A 149 2.04 7.41 8.63
CA THR A 149 2.13 7.91 7.25
C THR A 149 3.26 8.92 7.07
N LEU A 150 3.41 9.86 8.02
CA LEU A 150 4.43 10.90 7.93
C LEU A 150 5.85 10.37 8.16
N ILE A 151 6.05 9.42 9.07
CA ILE A 151 7.40 8.97 9.45
C ILE A 151 7.82 7.75 8.61
N MET A 152 6.90 6.80 8.37
CA MET A 152 7.17 5.51 7.73
C MET A 152 6.81 5.47 6.24
N GLY A 153 6.15 6.49 5.70
CA GLY A 153 5.82 6.61 4.28
C GLY A 153 7.02 6.84 3.36
N THR A 154 8.21 6.31 3.66
CA THR A 154 9.44 6.58 2.90
C THR A 154 9.56 5.77 1.61
N ALA A 155 10.17 6.37 0.59
CA ALA A 155 10.56 5.71 -0.66
C ALA A 155 12.08 5.50 -0.81
N THR A 156 12.87 5.80 0.25
CA THR A 156 14.33 5.66 0.26
C THR A 156 14.79 4.29 -0.20
N ALA A 157 14.11 3.23 0.26
CA ALA A 157 14.60 1.89 0.01
C ALA A 157 14.56 1.51 -1.47
N ASN A 158 13.43 1.82 -2.12
CA ASN A 158 13.25 1.58 -3.53
C ASN A 158 14.10 2.53 -4.39
N SER A 159 14.39 3.75 -3.94
CA SER A 159 15.26 4.66 -4.70
C SER A 159 16.74 4.23 -4.67
N VAL A 160 17.22 3.64 -3.56
CA VAL A 160 18.55 3.02 -3.50
C VAL A 160 18.63 1.83 -4.44
N VAL A 161 17.62 0.95 -4.45
CA VAL A 161 17.62 -0.19 -5.37
C VAL A 161 17.57 0.26 -6.83
N PHE A 162 16.73 1.26 -7.17
CA PHE A 162 16.75 1.90 -8.49
C PHE A 162 18.16 2.35 -8.86
N SER A 163 18.83 3.01 -7.92
CA SER A 163 20.18 3.53 -8.12
C SER A 163 21.21 2.45 -8.38
N GLU A 164 21.22 1.38 -7.58
CA GLU A 164 22.17 0.28 -7.74
C GLU A 164 22.01 -0.37 -9.13
N TYR A 165 20.78 -0.62 -9.56
CA TYR A 165 20.51 -1.24 -10.87
C TYR A 165 20.82 -0.31 -12.05
N ILE A 166 20.50 0.99 -11.96
CA ILE A 166 20.81 1.92 -13.06
C ILE A 166 22.32 2.14 -13.20
N LEU A 167 23.05 2.27 -12.09
CA LEU A 167 24.51 2.39 -12.10
C LEU A 167 25.17 1.14 -12.68
N HIS A 168 24.70 -0.05 -12.27
CA HIS A 168 25.16 -1.32 -12.84
C HIS A 168 24.95 -1.38 -14.36
N SER A 169 23.77 -0.96 -14.85
CA SER A 169 23.47 -0.96 -16.29
C SER A 169 24.42 -0.06 -17.09
N LEU A 170 24.85 1.05 -16.49
CA LEU A 170 25.79 2.02 -17.06
C LEU A 170 27.26 1.64 -16.84
N SER A 171 27.55 0.51 -16.19
CA SER A 171 28.92 0.11 -15.80
C SER A 171 29.62 1.14 -14.91
N ILE A 172 28.84 1.82 -14.06
CA ILE A 172 29.36 2.74 -13.05
C ILE A 172 29.38 1.99 -11.73
N GLU A 173 30.53 2.00 -11.05
CA GLU A 173 30.66 1.39 -9.73
C GLU A 173 29.71 2.07 -8.72
N PRO A 174 28.89 1.29 -7.98
CA PRO A 174 27.93 1.81 -7.02
C PRO A 174 28.63 2.21 -5.71
N THR A 175 29.44 3.27 -5.77
CA THR A 175 30.02 3.89 -4.58
C THR A 175 28.91 4.49 -3.70
N TRP A 176 29.20 4.75 -2.42
CA TRP A 176 28.26 5.41 -1.52
C TRP A 176 27.75 6.73 -2.12
N PHE A 177 28.64 7.54 -2.69
CA PHE A 177 28.28 8.81 -3.30
C PHE A 177 27.41 8.64 -4.56
N HIS A 178 27.82 7.81 -5.51
CA HIS A 178 27.05 7.58 -6.75
C HIS A 178 25.65 7.05 -6.45
N THR A 179 25.55 6.13 -5.48
CA THR A 179 24.28 5.52 -5.11
C THR A 179 23.32 6.54 -4.49
N ARG A 180 23.80 7.37 -3.55
CA ARG A 180 22.96 8.38 -2.91
C ARG A 180 22.58 9.51 -3.86
N LEU A 181 23.51 9.96 -4.71
CA LEU A 181 23.24 11.02 -5.69
C LEU A 181 22.17 10.59 -6.71
N THR A 182 22.29 9.37 -7.25
CA THR A 182 21.35 8.85 -8.24
C THR A 182 19.99 8.53 -7.61
N ALA A 183 19.96 7.96 -6.40
CA ALA A 183 18.72 7.77 -5.63
C ALA A 183 18.01 9.11 -5.33
N PHE A 184 18.76 10.14 -4.93
CA PHE A 184 18.26 11.49 -4.70
C PHE A 184 17.69 12.11 -5.98
N SER A 185 18.39 11.96 -7.10
CA SER A 185 17.96 12.42 -8.42
C SER A 185 16.65 11.75 -8.83
N CYS A 186 16.52 10.44 -8.58
CA CYS A 186 15.29 9.70 -8.81
C CYS A 186 14.12 10.22 -7.96
N LEU A 187 14.33 10.43 -6.66
CA LEU A 187 13.29 10.96 -5.76
C LEU A 187 12.86 12.37 -6.18
N THR A 188 13.83 13.21 -6.56
CA THR A 188 13.59 14.57 -7.07
C THR A 188 12.76 14.54 -8.34
N PHE A 189 13.14 13.68 -9.30
CA PHE A 189 12.40 13.49 -10.54
C PHE A 189 10.94 13.08 -10.29
N VAL A 190 10.70 12.09 -9.43
CA VAL A 190 9.35 11.62 -9.09
C VAL A 190 8.53 12.73 -8.42
N CYS A 191 9.12 13.47 -7.49
CA CYS A 191 8.47 14.59 -6.81
C CYS A 191 8.07 15.70 -7.80
N ILE A 192 8.96 16.07 -8.73
CA ILE A 192 8.68 17.09 -9.75
C ILE A 192 7.55 16.60 -10.68
N VAL A 193 7.67 15.40 -11.24
CA VAL A 193 6.71 14.88 -12.22
C VAL A 193 5.30 14.79 -11.63
N HIS A 194 5.13 14.25 -10.42
CA HIS A 194 3.80 14.20 -9.80
C HIS A 194 3.36 15.53 -9.18
N GLY A 195 4.29 16.37 -8.78
CA GLY A 195 4.03 17.67 -8.16
C GLY A 195 3.61 18.76 -9.15
N SER A 196 4.13 18.74 -10.38
CA SER A 196 3.85 19.77 -11.40
C SER A 196 3.17 19.22 -12.67
N LEU A 197 3.37 17.95 -13.02
CA LEU A 197 2.90 17.36 -14.28
C LEU A 197 2.08 16.08 -14.05
N LEU A 198 1.11 16.14 -13.13
CA LEU A 198 0.38 14.97 -12.63
C LEU A 198 -0.12 14.00 -13.71
N LYS A 199 -0.73 14.53 -14.79
CA LYS A 199 -1.25 13.73 -15.91
C LYS A 199 -0.14 12.98 -16.65
N TRP A 200 1.01 13.61 -16.86
CA TRP A 200 2.17 12.99 -17.49
C TRP A 200 2.82 11.96 -16.56
N GLY A 201 2.86 12.23 -15.24
CA GLY A 201 3.28 11.24 -14.25
C GLY A 201 2.46 9.95 -14.31
N LEU A 202 1.13 10.06 -14.39
CA LEU A 202 0.24 8.91 -14.56
C LEU A 202 0.47 8.17 -15.89
N ARG A 203 0.68 8.90 -17.00
CA ARG A 203 1.00 8.28 -18.30
C ARG A 203 2.33 7.54 -18.27
N LEU A 204 3.36 8.14 -17.70
CA LEU A 204 4.69 7.53 -17.54
C LEU A 204 4.61 6.27 -16.68
N GLN A 205 3.93 6.34 -15.55
CA GLN A 205 3.71 5.18 -14.67
C GLN A 205 2.96 4.05 -15.39
N ASN A 206 1.93 4.36 -16.17
CA ASN A 206 1.20 3.36 -16.95
C ASN A 206 2.08 2.73 -18.05
N ALA A 207 2.87 3.54 -18.76
CA ALA A 207 3.81 3.05 -19.77
C ALA A 207 4.88 2.13 -19.16
N LEU A 208 5.45 2.51 -18.01
CA LEU A 208 6.38 1.65 -17.27
C LEU A 208 5.70 0.38 -16.77
N GLY A 209 4.44 0.46 -16.32
CA GLY A 209 3.67 -0.72 -15.94
C GLY A 209 3.43 -1.69 -17.09
N MET A 210 3.14 -1.18 -18.28
CA MET A 210 3.02 -1.99 -19.49
C MET A 210 4.38 -2.64 -19.85
N LEU A 211 5.47 -1.87 -19.83
CA LEU A 211 6.82 -2.39 -20.07
C LEU A 211 7.17 -3.52 -19.09
N LYS A 212 6.87 -3.32 -17.79
CA LYS A 212 7.03 -4.37 -16.77
C LYS A 212 6.27 -5.64 -17.13
N LEU A 213 4.98 -5.50 -17.44
CA LEU A 213 4.14 -6.65 -17.76
C LEU A 213 4.69 -7.43 -18.96
N VAL A 214 5.10 -6.74 -20.02
CA VAL A 214 5.66 -7.36 -21.22
C VAL A 214 6.94 -8.13 -20.91
N VAL A 215 7.91 -7.51 -20.24
CA VAL A 215 9.19 -8.16 -19.94
C VAL A 215 9.01 -9.34 -18.98
N LEU A 216 8.16 -9.20 -17.98
CA LEU A 216 7.86 -10.28 -17.03
C LEU A 216 7.14 -11.45 -17.72
N ALA A 217 6.26 -11.17 -18.68
CA ALA A 217 5.67 -12.19 -19.54
C ALA A 217 6.73 -12.88 -20.41
N LEU A 218 7.68 -12.14 -20.99
CA LEU A 218 8.78 -12.71 -21.78
C LEU A 218 9.68 -13.62 -20.94
N ILE A 219 10.03 -13.23 -19.71
CA ILE A 219 10.78 -14.08 -18.76
C ILE A 219 9.98 -15.35 -18.47
N SER A 220 8.70 -15.20 -18.14
CA SER A 220 7.81 -16.34 -17.85
C SER A 220 7.73 -17.32 -19.02
N ILE A 221 7.48 -16.81 -20.24
CA ILE A 221 7.31 -17.62 -21.45
C ILE A 221 8.63 -18.29 -21.83
N SER A 222 9.76 -17.56 -21.83
CA SER A 222 11.06 -18.14 -22.17
C SER A 222 11.48 -19.24 -21.20
N GLY A 223 11.18 -19.11 -19.90
CA GLY A 223 11.47 -20.15 -18.92
C GLY A 223 10.60 -21.39 -19.11
N LEU A 224 9.33 -21.21 -19.47
CA LEU A 224 8.44 -22.31 -19.80
C LEU A 224 8.86 -23.03 -21.10
N LEU A 225 9.31 -22.29 -22.12
CA LEU A 225 9.85 -22.87 -23.36
C LEU A 225 11.14 -23.66 -23.09
N CYS A 226 12.01 -23.14 -22.22
CA CYS A 226 13.21 -23.85 -21.77
C CYS A 226 12.83 -25.16 -21.07
N LEU A 227 11.87 -25.10 -20.13
CA LEU A 227 11.37 -26.27 -19.41
C LEU A 227 10.71 -27.31 -20.35
N ALA A 228 10.06 -26.86 -21.41
CA ALA A 228 9.45 -27.72 -22.42
C ALA A 228 10.47 -28.34 -23.40
N GLY A 229 11.76 -28.02 -23.29
CA GLY A 229 12.81 -28.56 -24.17
C GLY A 229 12.87 -27.92 -25.56
N PHE A 230 12.38 -26.68 -25.72
CA PHE A 230 12.42 -25.99 -27.01
C PHE A 230 13.85 -25.65 -27.42
N ARG A 231 14.29 -26.12 -28.60
CA ARG A 231 15.71 -26.14 -29.03
C ARG A 231 16.41 -24.78 -29.01
N ASP A 232 15.71 -23.71 -29.38
CA ASP A 232 16.29 -22.37 -29.50
C ASP A 232 16.34 -21.59 -28.18
N VAL A 233 15.76 -22.14 -27.11
CA VAL A 233 15.64 -21.49 -25.81
C VAL A 233 16.10 -22.49 -24.75
N GLN A 234 17.39 -22.73 -24.68
CA GLN A 234 18.01 -23.68 -23.74
C GLN A 234 19.13 -23.00 -22.95
N VAL A 235 19.35 -23.51 -21.74
CA VAL A 235 20.52 -23.13 -20.93
C VAL A 235 21.79 -23.43 -21.72
N GLY A 236 22.68 -22.45 -21.85
CA GLY A 236 23.95 -22.61 -22.55
C GLY A 236 24.78 -23.76 -21.95
N ASP A 237 25.47 -24.52 -22.80
CA ASP A 237 26.20 -25.74 -22.37
C ASP A 237 27.32 -25.48 -21.35
N GLU A 238 27.76 -24.22 -21.22
CA GLU A 238 28.74 -23.75 -20.26
C GLU A 238 28.20 -23.56 -18.83
N TYR A 239 26.87 -23.59 -18.65
CA TYR A 239 26.21 -23.41 -17.34
C TYR A 239 25.62 -24.72 -16.81
N GLU A 240 25.53 -24.84 -15.48
CA GLU A 240 24.92 -25.99 -14.83
C GLU A 240 23.44 -26.10 -15.21
N LYS A 241 23.05 -27.23 -15.84
CA LYS A 241 21.66 -27.48 -16.23
C LYS A 241 20.82 -27.77 -14.98
N PRO A 242 19.74 -27.00 -14.73
CA PRO A 242 18.94 -27.17 -13.51
C PRO A 242 18.17 -28.49 -13.53
N GLU A 243 18.34 -29.30 -12.49
CA GLU A 243 17.60 -30.56 -12.32
C GLU A 243 16.29 -30.42 -11.54
N ASN A 244 15.90 -29.18 -11.23
CA ASN A 244 14.83 -28.81 -10.29
C ASN A 244 13.46 -29.42 -10.64
N PHE A 245 13.21 -29.68 -11.93
CA PHE A 245 11.95 -30.21 -12.44
C PHE A 245 12.07 -31.60 -13.08
N ASN A 246 13.23 -32.26 -13.02
CA ASN A 246 13.48 -33.54 -13.71
C ASN A 246 12.67 -34.71 -13.10
N SER A 247 12.34 -34.64 -11.81
CA SER A 247 11.56 -35.64 -11.12
C SER A 247 10.73 -35.01 -10.00
N TRP A 248 9.68 -35.72 -9.56
CA TRP A 248 8.91 -35.30 -8.39
C TRP A 248 9.79 -35.19 -7.14
N GLU A 249 10.75 -36.11 -6.97
CA GLU A 249 11.68 -36.08 -5.85
C GLU A 249 12.58 -34.84 -5.86
N ASN A 250 13.08 -34.43 -7.03
CA ASN A 250 13.94 -33.25 -7.16
C ASN A 250 13.21 -31.96 -6.75
N LEU A 251 11.92 -31.85 -7.10
CA LEU A 251 11.10 -30.70 -6.72
C LEU A 251 11.06 -30.52 -5.19
N TRP A 252 10.98 -31.63 -4.46
CA TRP A 252 10.87 -31.64 -2.99
C TRP A 252 12.20 -31.93 -2.29
N LYS A 253 13.32 -32.03 -3.02
CA LYS A 253 14.64 -32.34 -2.44
C LYS A 253 15.10 -31.22 -1.49
N GLY A 254 15.33 -31.58 -0.23
CA GLY A 254 15.66 -30.63 0.85
C GLY A 254 14.45 -30.04 1.56
N SER A 255 13.24 -30.57 1.33
CA SER A 255 12.06 -30.29 2.16
C SER A 255 12.27 -30.87 3.56
N GLY A 256 11.70 -30.23 4.59
CA GLY A 256 11.92 -30.61 5.99
C GLY A 256 12.75 -29.58 6.78
N THR A 257 12.90 -28.37 6.26
CA THR A 257 13.39 -27.24 7.06
C THR A 257 12.42 -27.00 8.23
N GLY A 258 12.96 -26.85 9.44
CA GLY A 258 12.14 -26.72 10.66
C GLY A 258 11.11 -25.59 10.56
N ALA A 259 10.03 -25.65 11.34
CA ALA A 259 8.88 -24.73 11.26
C ALA A 259 9.27 -23.23 11.18
N ASN A 260 10.36 -22.83 11.84
CA ASN A 260 10.88 -21.45 11.82
C ASN A 260 11.34 -20.99 10.41
N ALA A 261 11.87 -21.91 9.60
CA ALA A 261 12.27 -21.64 8.22
C ALA A 261 11.06 -21.41 7.31
N PHE A 262 10.02 -22.22 7.47
CA PHE A 262 8.77 -22.02 6.77
C PHE A 262 8.14 -20.65 7.09
N VAL A 263 8.11 -20.31 8.38
CA VAL A 263 7.59 -19.03 8.88
C VAL A 263 8.34 -17.83 8.28
N SER A 264 9.67 -17.87 8.28
CA SER A 264 10.51 -16.80 7.73
C SER A 264 10.35 -16.64 6.21
N GLY A 265 10.24 -17.76 5.48
CA GLY A 265 9.97 -17.75 4.04
C GLY A 265 8.61 -17.14 3.71
N LEU A 266 7.56 -17.56 4.42
CA LEU A 266 6.22 -17.04 4.22
C LEU A 266 6.12 -15.54 4.54
N TYR A 267 6.81 -15.05 5.57
CA TYR A 267 6.92 -13.62 5.87
C TYR A 267 7.46 -12.82 4.68
N ASN A 268 8.55 -13.28 4.06
CA ASN A 268 9.14 -12.63 2.89
C ASN A 268 8.25 -12.71 1.64
N VAL A 269 7.50 -13.80 1.48
CA VAL A 269 6.54 -13.94 0.38
C VAL A 269 5.39 -12.95 0.55
N ILE A 270 4.76 -12.89 1.73
CA ILE A 270 3.64 -11.97 1.98
C ILE A 270 4.10 -10.52 1.75
N TRP A 271 5.32 -10.19 2.18
CA TRP A 271 5.92 -8.88 1.93
C TRP A 271 6.03 -8.53 0.44
N SER A 272 6.34 -9.52 -0.41
CA SER A 272 6.48 -9.34 -1.86
C SER A 272 5.16 -8.96 -2.56
N PHE A 273 4.01 -9.19 -1.92
CA PHE A 273 2.66 -8.87 -2.42
C PHE A 273 2.06 -7.56 -1.91
N ILE A 274 2.79 -6.80 -1.08
CA ILE A 274 2.28 -5.53 -0.52
C ILE A 274 2.02 -4.52 -1.65
N GLY A 275 0.81 -3.95 -1.69
CA GLY A 275 0.42 -2.92 -2.67
C GLY A 275 -1.00 -3.06 -3.22
N TYR A 276 -1.74 -4.11 -2.85
CA TYR A 276 -3.14 -4.33 -3.24
C TYR A 276 -4.08 -3.16 -2.86
N SER A 277 -3.75 -2.39 -1.82
CA SER A 277 -4.50 -1.23 -1.34
C SER A 277 -4.25 0.06 -2.12
N ASN A 278 -3.29 0.10 -3.04
CA ASN A 278 -2.74 1.37 -3.54
C ASN A 278 -3.77 2.26 -4.25
N ALA A 279 -4.70 1.66 -5.01
CA ALA A 279 -5.76 2.42 -5.69
C ALA A 279 -6.78 3.03 -4.70
N ASN A 280 -6.94 2.43 -3.51
CA ASN A 280 -7.84 2.92 -2.46
C ASN A 280 -7.43 4.30 -1.93
N TYR A 281 -6.15 4.66 -2.06
CA TYR A 281 -5.64 5.95 -1.62
C TYR A 281 -6.09 7.12 -2.50
N ALA A 282 -6.54 6.86 -3.73
CA ALA A 282 -6.90 7.89 -4.71
C ALA A 282 -8.32 7.74 -5.26
N LEU A 283 -9.25 7.10 -4.52
CA LEU A 283 -10.60 6.80 -5.02
C LEU A 283 -11.41 8.04 -5.42
N SER A 284 -11.16 9.20 -4.82
CA SER A 284 -11.83 10.45 -5.22
C SER A 284 -11.45 10.89 -6.64
N GLU A 285 -10.29 10.46 -7.15
CA GLU A 285 -9.81 10.72 -8.52
C GLU A 285 -10.20 9.61 -9.51
N VAL A 286 -10.86 8.54 -9.05
CA VAL A 286 -11.28 7.40 -9.88
C VAL A 286 -12.64 7.65 -10.52
N ARG A 287 -12.72 7.35 -11.82
CA ARG A 287 -13.97 7.31 -12.58
C ARG A 287 -14.78 6.10 -12.13
N ASP A 288 -15.99 6.32 -11.64
CA ASP A 288 -16.86 5.29 -11.07
C ASP A 288 -16.08 4.32 -10.13
N PRO A 289 -15.65 4.77 -8.93
CA PRO A 289 -14.71 4.06 -8.06
C PRO A 289 -15.28 2.73 -7.62
N VAL A 290 -16.59 2.63 -7.41
CA VAL A 290 -17.24 1.37 -7.03
C VAL A 290 -17.07 0.34 -8.14
N ARG A 291 -17.44 0.66 -9.38
CA ARG A 291 -17.29 -0.29 -10.50
C ARG A 291 -15.83 -0.51 -10.86
N THR A 292 -15.01 0.54 -10.81
CA THR A 292 -13.61 0.48 -11.18
C THR A 292 -12.80 -0.33 -10.18
N ILE A 293 -12.92 -0.12 -8.87
CA ILE A 293 -12.12 -0.86 -7.88
C ILE A 293 -12.48 -2.35 -7.85
N ARG A 294 -13.76 -2.69 -8.01
CA ARG A 294 -14.25 -4.07 -8.12
C ARG A 294 -13.67 -4.84 -9.29
N ARG A 295 -13.18 -4.15 -10.33
CA ARG A 295 -12.57 -4.76 -11.52
C ARG A 295 -11.06 -4.62 -11.53
N ALA A 296 -10.55 -3.43 -11.22
CA ALA A 296 -9.13 -3.08 -11.24
C ALA A 296 -8.33 -3.90 -10.23
N ALA A 297 -8.82 -4.01 -8.98
CA ALA A 297 -8.05 -4.64 -7.92
C ALA A 297 -7.91 -6.16 -8.13
N PRO A 298 -8.97 -6.93 -8.45
CA PRO A 298 -8.83 -8.34 -8.78
C PRO A 298 -7.99 -8.56 -10.04
N LEU A 299 -8.19 -7.76 -11.09
CA LEU A 299 -7.42 -7.87 -12.33
C LEU A 299 -5.91 -7.69 -12.08
N ALA A 300 -5.55 -6.64 -11.33
CA ALA A 300 -4.16 -6.36 -11.01
C ALA A 300 -3.54 -7.50 -10.19
N MET A 301 -4.21 -7.92 -9.11
CA MET A 301 -3.66 -8.93 -8.20
C MET A 301 -3.62 -10.33 -8.78
N PHE A 302 -4.60 -10.70 -9.63
CA PHE A 302 -4.53 -11.93 -10.40
C PHE A 302 -3.32 -11.91 -11.36
N SER A 303 -3.13 -10.81 -12.10
CA SER A 303 -1.99 -10.65 -13.01
C SER A 303 -0.66 -10.74 -12.28
N VAL A 304 -0.51 -10.06 -11.13
CA VAL A 304 0.69 -10.12 -10.29
C VAL A 304 0.95 -11.56 -9.82
N SER A 305 -0.08 -12.24 -9.31
CA SER A 305 0.05 -13.60 -8.77
C SER A 305 0.49 -14.60 -9.85
N ALA A 306 -0.12 -14.52 -11.03
CA ALA A 306 0.27 -15.34 -12.18
C ALA A 306 1.73 -15.07 -12.57
N VAL A 307 2.11 -13.80 -12.73
CA VAL A 307 3.47 -13.40 -13.08
C VAL A 307 4.49 -13.88 -12.04
N TYR A 308 4.20 -13.72 -10.75
CA TYR A 308 5.11 -14.17 -9.69
C TYR A 308 5.31 -15.68 -9.70
N LEU A 309 4.24 -16.47 -9.87
CA LEU A 309 4.35 -17.93 -9.96
C LEU A 309 5.16 -18.34 -11.20
N PHE A 310 4.81 -17.81 -12.38
CA PHE A 310 5.49 -18.18 -13.62
C PHE A 310 6.95 -17.73 -13.68
N ILE A 311 7.29 -16.58 -13.10
CA ILE A 311 8.68 -16.12 -13.01
C ILE A 311 9.50 -17.01 -12.10
N ASN A 312 8.96 -17.42 -10.95
CA ASN A 312 9.69 -18.32 -10.07
C ASN A 312 9.89 -19.69 -10.75
N ILE A 313 8.88 -20.19 -11.47
CA ILE A 313 9.03 -21.39 -12.32
C ILE A 313 10.13 -21.18 -13.36
N ALA A 314 10.14 -20.04 -14.06
CA ALA A 314 11.16 -19.70 -15.05
C ALA A 314 12.56 -19.66 -14.42
N TYR A 315 12.74 -19.01 -13.27
CA TYR A 315 14.01 -19.00 -12.56
C TYR A 315 14.51 -20.40 -12.22
N PHE A 316 13.63 -21.26 -11.69
CA PHE A 316 14.00 -22.64 -11.36
C PHE A 316 14.21 -23.52 -12.61
N ALA A 317 13.68 -23.13 -13.76
CA ALA A 317 13.85 -23.85 -15.03
C ALA A 317 15.17 -23.53 -15.74
N VAL A 318 15.80 -22.39 -15.44
CA VAL A 318 16.98 -21.88 -16.16
C VAL A 318 18.21 -21.74 -15.25
N VAL A 319 18.02 -21.62 -13.93
CA VAL A 319 19.11 -21.44 -12.95
C VAL A 319 19.10 -22.59 -11.95
N SER A 320 20.28 -23.17 -11.69
CA SER A 320 20.43 -24.25 -10.72
C SER A 320 20.12 -23.80 -9.30
N LYS A 321 19.67 -24.73 -8.45
CA LYS A 321 19.30 -24.44 -7.06
C LYS A 321 20.47 -23.85 -6.26
N THR A 322 21.67 -24.38 -6.48
CA THR A 322 22.95 -23.95 -5.90
C THR A 322 23.24 -22.50 -6.26
N ASP A 323 23.21 -22.16 -7.54
CA ASP A 323 23.42 -20.80 -8.03
C ASP A 323 22.40 -19.81 -7.42
N ILE A 324 21.12 -20.18 -7.35
CA ILE A 324 20.09 -19.32 -6.76
C ILE A 324 20.39 -19.05 -5.28
N LEU A 325 20.81 -20.05 -4.51
CA LEU A 325 21.12 -19.90 -3.08
C LEU A 325 22.35 -19.01 -2.83
N GLU A 326 23.32 -18.99 -3.76
CA GLU A 326 24.54 -18.19 -3.65
C GLU A 326 24.37 -16.76 -4.20
N SER A 327 23.50 -16.56 -5.18
CA SER A 327 23.31 -15.31 -5.94
C SER A 327 22.80 -14.10 -5.14
N ARG A 328 22.28 -14.31 -3.93
CA ARG A 328 21.60 -13.30 -3.09
C ARG A 328 20.47 -12.56 -3.82
N ARG A 329 20.76 -11.42 -4.48
CA ARG A 329 19.75 -10.51 -5.09
C ARG A 329 19.75 -10.52 -6.62
N ILE A 330 20.52 -11.41 -7.26
CA ILE A 330 20.84 -11.32 -8.69
C ILE A 330 20.26 -12.51 -9.48
N VAL A 331 19.26 -13.22 -8.94
CA VAL A 331 18.64 -14.39 -9.60
C VAL A 331 18.18 -14.08 -11.02
N ALA A 332 17.58 -12.91 -11.22
CA ALA A 332 17.11 -12.48 -12.54
C ALA A 332 18.27 -12.32 -13.53
N ALA A 333 19.44 -11.82 -13.10
CA ALA A 333 20.57 -11.61 -13.99
C ALA A 333 21.26 -12.94 -14.34
N LEU A 334 21.32 -13.88 -13.39
CA LEU A 334 21.74 -15.26 -13.68
C LEU A 334 20.83 -15.93 -14.71
N TYR A 335 19.51 -15.74 -14.60
CA TYR A 335 18.55 -16.24 -15.57
C TYR A 335 18.88 -15.76 -17.00
N PHE A 336 19.10 -14.46 -17.18
CA PHE A 336 19.43 -13.90 -18.49
C PHE A 336 20.80 -14.36 -18.99
N ARG A 337 21.81 -14.41 -18.12
CA ARG A 337 23.14 -14.93 -18.46
C ARG A 337 23.07 -16.36 -18.98
N ASN A 338 22.35 -17.23 -18.27
CA ASN A 338 22.26 -18.65 -18.60
C ASN A 338 21.53 -18.91 -19.93
N LEU A 339 20.59 -18.03 -20.32
CA LEU A 339 19.75 -18.22 -21.50
C LEU A 339 20.20 -17.40 -22.73
N PHE A 340 20.76 -16.21 -22.51
CA PHE A 340 21.08 -15.24 -23.57
C PHE A 340 22.53 -14.75 -23.52
N GLY A 341 23.33 -15.23 -22.57
CA GLY A 341 24.74 -14.90 -22.40
C GLY A 341 25.03 -13.63 -21.59
N PRO A 342 26.30 -13.38 -21.22
CA PRO A 342 26.70 -12.32 -20.29
C PRO A 342 26.34 -10.89 -20.74
N ALA A 343 26.27 -10.64 -22.05
CA ALA A 343 25.95 -9.32 -22.60
C ALA A 343 24.54 -8.83 -22.21
N THR A 344 23.62 -9.75 -21.90
CA THR A 344 22.21 -9.42 -21.58
C THR A 344 21.99 -9.03 -20.12
N GLU A 345 22.96 -9.29 -19.24
CA GLU A 345 22.88 -8.95 -17.81
C GLU A 345 22.65 -7.44 -17.60
N ARG A 346 23.34 -6.61 -18.38
CA ARG A 346 23.24 -5.14 -18.30
C ARG A 346 21.88 -4.62 -18.74
N ALA A 347 21.29 -5.22 -19.78
CA ALA A 347 19.97 -4.86 -20.28
C ALA A 347 18.90 -5.15 -19.22
N LEU A 348 19.05 -6.24 -18.46
CA LEU A 348 18.15 -6.56 -17.37
C LEU A 348 18.26 -5.56 -16.22
N SER A 349 19.46 -5.15 -15.81
CA SER A 349 19.61 -4.14 -14.76
C SER A 349 18.91 -2.83 -15.13
N ALA A 350 18.98 -2.41 -16.40
CA ALA A 350 18.22 -1.25 -16.88
C ALA A 350 16.70 -1.47 -16.76
N PHE A 351 16.21 -2.66 -17.11
CA PHE A 351 14.80 -3.01 -16.94
C PHE A 351 14.36 -3.01 -15.47
N ILE A 352 15.14 -3.59 -14.56
CA ILE A 352 14.82 -3.62 -13.13
C ILE A 352 14.83 -2.21 -12.55
N ALA A 353 15.75 -1.34 -12.99
CA ALA A 353 15.72 0.08 -12.63
C ALA A 353 14.42 0.74 -13.09
N LEU A 354 14.04 0.62 -14.37
CA LEU A 354 12.76 1.16 -14.88
C LEU A 354 11.55 0.56 -14.15
N SER A 355 11.62 -0.72 -13.79
CA SER A 355 10.61 -1.39 -12.99
C SER A 355 10.46 -0.74 -11.61
N THR A 356 11.58 -0.48 -10.94
CA THR A 356 11.64 0.16 -9.64
C THR A 356 11.16 1.61 -9.70
N LEU A 357 11.49 2.35 -10.77
CA LEU A 357 10.96 3.69 -11.02
C LEU A 357 9.43 3.71 -11.14
N GLY A 358 8.84 2.75 -11.86
CA GLY A 358 7.39 2.60 -11.93
C GLY A 358 6.74 2.34 -10.57
N ASN A 359 7.42 1.61 -9.67
CA ASN A 359 6.96 1.38 -8.30
C ASN A 359 7.01 2.67 -7.46
N LEU A 360 8.09 3.43 -7.58
CA LEU A 360 8.28 4.73 -6.92
C LEU A 360 7.20 5.73 -7.33
N LEU A 361 6.92 5.86 -8.63
CA LEU A 361 5.84 6.71 -9.17
C LEU A 361 4.49 6.33 -8.56
N ALA A 362 4.12 5.03 -8.59
CA ALA A 362 2.84 4.56 -8.06
C ALA A 362 2.69 4.75 -6.54
N GLY A 363 3.78 4.59 -5.79
CA GLY A 363 3.80 4.79 -4.34
C GLY A 363 3.67 6.27 -3.97
N GLN A 364 4.49 7.13 -4.57
CA GLN A 364 4.50 8.58 -4.30
C GLN A 364 3.18 9.23 -4.71
N PHE A 365 2.64 8.87 -5.88
CA PHE A 365 1.32 9.34 -6.32
C PHE A 365 0.28 9.16 -5.22
N SER A 366 0.21 7.95 -4.64
CA SER A 366 -0.83 7.56 -3.71
C SER A 366 -0.63 8.16 -2.32
N GLN A 367 0.61 8.15 -1.83
CA GLN A 367 0.95 8.67 -0.51
C GLN A 367 0.77 10.19 -0.40
N GLY A 368 1.03 10.95 -1.47
CA GLY A 368 0.69 12.36 -1.52
C GLY A 368 -0.80 12.63 -1.23
N ARG A 369 -1.71 11.77 -1.72
CA ARG A 369 -3.15 11.87 -1.43
C ARG A 369 -3.45 11.52 0.02
N VAL A 370 -2.84 10.46 0.56
CA VAL A 370 -3.06 10.09 1.97
C VAL A 370 -2.72 11.27 2.88
N ILE A 371 -1.56 11.92 2.69
CA ILE A 371 -1.17 13.09 3.48
C ILE A 371 -2.11 14.28 3.23
N GLN A 372 -2.55 14.51 1.99
CA GLN A 372 -3.52 15.56 1.69
C GLN A 372 -4.84 15.34 2.44
N GLU A 373 -5.34 14.11 2.50
CA GLU A 373 -6.57 13.77 3.22
C GLU A 373 -6.41 13.94 4.74
N LEU A 374 -5.23 13.64 5.29
CA LEU A 374 -4.90 13.99 6.68
C LEU A 374 -4.86 15.52 6.90
N GLY A 375 -4.42 16.28 5.89
CA GLY A 375 -4.53 17.73 5.87
C GLY A 375 -5.99 18.20 5.86
N ARG A 376 -6.85 17.55 5.08
CA ARG A 376 -8.29 17.86 5.01
C ARG A 376 -9.01 17.59 6.32
N GLU A 377 -8.53 16.67 7.14
CA GLU A 377 -9.05 16.44 8.49
C GLU A 377 -8.75 17.57 9.49
N GLY A 378 -7.83 18.49 9.17
CA GLY A 378 -7.49 19.58 10.08
C GLY A 378 -6.58 19.18 11.24
N ILE A 379 -6.20 17.90 11.34
CA ILE A 379 -5.37 17.38 12.43
C ILE A 379 -3.89 17.75 12.28
N LEU A 380 -3.43 18.06 11.06
CA LEU A 380 -2.05 18.45 10.83
C LEU A 380 -1.81 19.92 11.23
N PRO A 381 -0.64 20.26 11.81
CA PRO A 381 -0.23 21.66 11.86
C PRO A 381 -0.17 22.19 10.42
N TYR A 382 -0.67 23.41 10.21
CA TYR A 382 -0.80 24.00 8.86
C TYR A 382 -1.65 23.17 7.90
N ALA A 383 -2.71 22.53 8.39
CA ALA A 383 -3.65 21.70 7.63
C ALA A 383 -4.10 22.31 6.28
N SER A 384 -4.25 23.64 6.19
CA SER A 384 -4.60 24.32 4.95
C SER A 384 -3.59 24.09 3.83
N TRP A 385 -2.30 24.07 4.15
CA TRP A 385 -1.22 23.83 3.21
C TRP A 385 -1.22 22.38 2.71
N PHE A 386 -1.41 21.42 3.62
CA PHE A 386 -1.48 20.00 3.28
C PHE A 386 -2.72 19.63 2.45
N ALA A 387 -3.88 20.22 2.76
CA ALA A 387 -5.14 19.96 2.06
C ALA A 387 -5.19 20.53 0.62
N SER A 388 -4.33 21.50 0.31
CA SER A 388 -4.35 22.29 -0.93
C SER A 388 -3.94 21.46 -2.16
N ASN A 389 -4.47 21.84 -3.33
CA ASN A 389 -4.04 21.37 -4.64
C ASN A 389 -3.18 22.41 -5.40
N LYS A 390 -2.93 23.59 -4.82
CA LYS A 390 -2.16 24.65 -5.48
C LYS A 390 -0.65 24.34 -5.52
N PRO A 391 0.06 24.83 -6.56
CA PRO A 391 -0.45 25.60 -7.70
C PRO A 391 -0.85 24.73 -8.91
N PHE A 392 -0.40 23.47 -8.99
CA PHE A 392 -0.47 22.65 -10.20
C PHE A 392 -1.64 21.66 -10.27
N GLY A 393 -2.58 21.73 -9.33
CA GLY A 393 -3.68 20.77 -9.24
C GLY A 393 -3.25 19.39 -8.72
N ALA A 394 -2.21 19.34 -7.89
CA ALA A 394 -1.65 18.13 -7.31
C ALA A 394 -1.41 18.31 -5.79
N PRO A 395 -1.37 17.22 -4.99
CA PRO A 395 -1.13 17.27 -3.55
C PRO A 395 0.36 17.54 -3.24
N LEU A 396 0.86 18.71 -3.65
CA LEU A 396 2.29 19.04 -3.64
C LEU A 396 2.88 19.02 -2.22
N ALA A 397 2.13 19.52 -1.22
CA ALA A 397 2.58 19.51 0.17
C ALA A 397 2.81 18.07 0.68
N GLY A 398 1.87 17.16 0.42
CA GLY A 398 2.00 15.75 0.79
C GLY A 398 3.16 15.07 0.08
N LEU A 399 3.28 15.25 -1.24
CA LEU A 399 4.39 14.73 -2.03
C LEU A 399 5.74 15.26 -1.54
N PHE A 400 5.83 16.57 -1.26
CA PHE A 400 7.06 17.21 -0.81
C PHE A 400 7.47 16.73 0.59
N THR A 401 6.53 16.55 1.51
CA THR A 401 6.81 15.99 2.84
C THR A 401 7.40 14.59 2.72
N GLN A 402 6.80 13.74 1.88
CA GLN A 402 7.29 12.39 1.68
C GLN A 402 8.66 12.35 0.99
N TYR A 403 8.88 13.23 0.01
CA TYR A 403 10.17 13.46 -0.62
C TYR A 403 11.22 13.87 0.42
N LEU A 404 10.91 14.84 1.29
CA LEU A 404 11.82 15.31 2.32
C LEU A 404 12.18 14.20 3.31
N VAL A 405 11.20 13.46 3.82
CA VAL A 405 11.43 12.32 4.74
C VAL A 405 12.28 11.25 4.06
N SER A 406 12.01 10.95 2.78
CA SER A 406 12.79 9.97 2.01
C SER A 406 14.23 10.43 1.79
N CYS A 407 14.46 11.71 1.51
CA CYS A 407 15.79 12.29 1.37
C CYS A 407 16.53 12.34 2.70
N THR A 408 15.86 12.70 3.80
CA THR A 408 16.45 12.66 5.15
C THR A 408 16.92 11.25 5.48
N PHE A 409 16.09 10.23 5.26
CA PHE A 409 16.51 8.85 5.50
C PHE A 409 17.61 8.40 4.52
N LEU A 410 17.57 8.88 3.28
CA LEU A 410 18.62 8.59 2.29
C LEU A 410 19.98 9.12 2.74
N PHE A 411 20.08 10.29 3.35
CA PHE A 411 21.36 10.87 3.75
C PHE A 411 21.77 10.54 5.18
N ALA A 412 20.81 10.46 6.10
CA ALA A 412 21.08 10.24 7.52
C ALA A 412 21.36 8.76 7.84
N VAL A 413 20.84 7.82 7.05
CA VAL A 413 20.86 6.40 7.41
C VAL A 413 21.97 5.68 6.63
N PRO A 414 23.00 5.17 7.32
CA PRO A 414 24.06 4.42 6.67
C PRO A 414 23.54 3.09 6.11
N PRO A 415 24.18 2.55 5.06
CA PRO A 415 23.88 1.21 4.58
C PRO A 415 24.15 0.16 5.67
N GLY A 416 23.49 -1.00 5.57
CA GLY A 416 23.57 -2.08 6.56
C GLY A 416 22.36 -2.11 7.50
N ASP A 417 22.60 -2.41 8.77
CA ASP A 417 21.56 -2.66 9.77
C ASP A 417 20.54 -1.55 9.91
N ALA A 418 20.98 -0.29 9.99
CA ALA A 418 20.08 0.84 10.18
C ALA A 418 19.09 0.99 9.01
N TYR A 419 19.55 0.73 7.79
CA TYR A 419 18.71 0.77 6.60
C TYR A 419 17.73 -0.41 6.56
N LEU A 420 18.20 -1.63 6.83
CA LEU A 420 17.33 -2.82 6.91
C LEU A 420 16.28 -2.69 8.01
N PHE A 421 16.66 -2.08 9.14
CA PHE A 421 15.77 -1.78 10.26
C PHE A 421 14.62 -0.90 9.81
N LEU A 422 14.86 0.18 9.07
CA LEU A 422 13.79 1.09 8.61
C LEU A 422 12.83 0.44 7.60
N ILE A 423 13.34 -0.41 6.71
CA ILE A 423 12.49 -1.19 5.78
C ILE A 423 11.57 -2.12 6.58
N SER A 424 12.15 -2.85 7.54
CA SER A 424 11.43 -3.79 8.40
C SER A 424 10.40 -3.05 9.25
N LEU A 425 10.78 -1.91 9.80
CA LEU A 425 9.95 -1.03 10.62
C LEU A 425 8.72 -0.53 9.86
N SER A 426 8.89 -0.07 8.61
CA SER A 426 7.80 0.42 7.77
C SER A 426 6.79 -0.70 7.47
N SER A 427 7.30 -1.88 7.15
CA SER A 427 6.49 -3.07 6.83
C SER A 427 5.73 -3.61 8.04
N TYR A 428 6.37 -3.61 9.20
CA TYR A 428 5.77 -4.00 10.47
C TYR A 428 4.65 -3.04 10.88
N SER A 429 4.90 -1.73 10.76
CA SER A 429 3.90 -0.71 11.09
C SER A 429 2.66 -0.80 10.20
N LEU A 430 2.84 -1.11 8.91
CA LEU A 430 1.71 -1.40 8.00
C LEU A 430 0.92 -2.63 8.46
N SER A 431 1.58 -3.67 8.95
CA SER A 431 0.93 -4.89 9.44
C SER A 431 0.08 -4.63 10.68
N LEU A 432 0.51 -3.73 11.58
CA LEU A 432 -0.32 -3.26 12.71
C LEU A 432 -1.60 -2.56 12.22
N ILE A 433 -1.47 -1.67 11.24
CA ILE A 433 -2.61 -0.97 10.64
C ILE A 433 -3.57 -1.95 9.97
N ASN A 434 -3.06 -2.88 9.17
CA ASN A 434 -3.87 -3.89 8.50
C ASN A 434 -4.57 -4.82 9.48
N THR A 435 -3.94 -5.12 10.62
CA THR A 435 -4.59 -5.86 11.73
C THR A 435 -5.80 -5.09 12.24
N ALA A 436 -5.67 -3.78 12.46
CA ALA A 436 -6.79 -2.93 12.86
C ALA A 436 -7.87 -2.82 11.78
N VAL A 437 -7.50 -2.73 10.49
CA VAL A 437 -8.46 -2.73 9.37
C VAL A 437 -9.26 -4.03 9.34
N ALA A 438 -8.58 -5.18 9.42
CA ALA A 438 -9.23 -6.50 9.37
C ALA A 438 -10.13 -6.74 10.57
N LEU A 439 -9.65 -6.43 11.78
CA LEU A 439 -10.44 -6.50 13.01
C LEU A 439 -11.65 -5.57 12.93
N GLY A 440 -11.44 -4.35 12.46
CA GLY A 440 -12.48 -3.35 12.30
C GLY A 440 -13.60 -3.80 11.36
N LEU A 441 -13.26 -4.43 10.24
CA LEU A 441 -14.27 -4.97 9.32
C LEU A 441 -15.05 -6.14 9.94
N ILE A 442 -14.40 -7.01 10.71
CA ILE A 442 -15.09 -8.06 11.47
C ILE A 442 -16.06 -7.45 12.49
N LEU A 443 -15.67 -6.37 13.18
CA LEU A 443 -16.54 -5.67 14.11
C LEU A 443 -17.80 -5.15 13.41
N LEU A 444 -17.71 -4.60 12.19
CA LEU A 444 -18.86 -4.17 11.41
C LEU A 444 -19.88 -5.29 11.14
N TYR A 445 -19.43 -6.55 11.05
CA TYR A 445 -20.34 -7.70 10.87
C TYR A 445 -21.00 -8.18 12.17
N THR A 446 -20.60 -7.66 13.33
CA THR A 446 -21.17 -8.06 14.63
C THR A 446 -22.49 -7.36 14.90
N ARG A 447 -23.32 -7.97 15.77
CA ARG A 447 -24.64 -7.40 16.13
C ARG A 447 -24.54 -6.00 16.72
N SER A 448 -23.51 -5.73 17.51
CA SER A 448 -23.30 -4.43 18.18
C SER A 448 -23.09 -3.28 17.20
N TYR A 449 -22.57 -3.56 16.00
CA TYR A 449 -22.29 -2.57 14.96
C TYR A 449 -23.35 -2.56 13.85
N ARG A 450 -24.32 -3.48 13.88
CA ARG A 450 -25.41 -3.56 12.90
C ARG A 450 -26.30 -2.32 12.88
N ILE A 451 -26.32 -1.56 13.97
CA ILE A 451 -26.98 -0.24 14.07
C ILE A 451 -26.39 0.80 13.09
N TRP A 452 -25.22 0.53 12.50
CA TRP A 452 -24.56 1.44 11.55
C TRP A 452 -24.93 1.20 10.09
N ASP A 453 -25.80 0.21 9.82
CA ASP A 453 -26.31 -0.12 8.49
C ASP A 453 -25.22 -0.20 7.41
N TRP A 454 -24.10 -0.86 7.76
CA TRP A 454 -22.99 -1.08 6.83
C TRP A 454 -23.45 -2.01 5.70
N ASN A 455 -23.68 -1.44 4.52
CA ASN A 455 -24.16 -2.15 3.34
C ASN A 455 -23.37 -1.76 2.06
N PRO A 456 -22.08 -2.16 1.97
CA PRO A 456 -21.24 -1.85 0.83
C PRO A 456 -21.71 -2.58 -0.44
N PRO A 457 -21.46 -2.01 -1.65
CA PRO A 457 -21.78 -2.67 -2.91
C PRO A 457 -21.08 -4.02 -3.16
N PHE A 458 -20.00 -4.31 -2.41
CA PHE A 458 -19.30 -5.59 -2.41
C PHE A 458 -19.05 -6.03 -0.96
N HIS A 459 -19.33 -7.29 -0.67
CA HIS A 459 -19.09 -7.89 0.64
C HIS A 459 -18.03 -8.99 0.51
N ALA A 460 -16.93 -8.84 1.25
CA ALA A 460 -15.95 -9.88 1.47
C ALA A 460 -16.56 -10.96 2.39
N PRO A 461 -16.45 -12.25 2.01
CA PRO A 461 -16.84 -13.34 2.89
C PRO A 461 -16.11 -13.27 4.23
N LYS A 462 -16.83 -13.51 5.33
CA LYS A 462 -16.27 -13.42 6.71
C LYS A 462 -15.02 -14.27 6.90
N ILE A 463 -14.98 -15.45 6.28
CA ILE A 463 -13.81 -16.34 6.32
C ILE A 463 -12.58 -15.69 5.67
N ILE A 464 -12.77 -14.94 4.58
CA ILE A 464 -11.68 -14.24 3.88
C ILE A 464 -11.15 -13.09 4.76
N VAL A 465 -12.02 -12.34 5.43
CA VAL A 465 -11.61 -11.29 6.37
C VAL A 465 -10.88 -11.88 7.57
N LEU A 466 -11.34 -13.03 8.09
CA LEU A 466 -10.67 -13.74 9.18
C LEU A 466 -9.28 -14.24 8.78
N LEU A 467 -9.13 -14.82 7.57
CA LEU A 467 -7.83 -15.25 7.05
C LEU A 467 -6.87 -14.06 6.90
N PHE A 468 -7.36 -12.91 6.43
CA PHE A 468 -6.57 -11.69 6.36
C PHE A 468 -6.15 -11.21 7.76
N LEU A 469 -7.04 -11.23 8.76
CA LEU A 469 -6.69 -10.91 10.14
C LEU A 469 -5.61 -11.84 10.68
N ILE A 470 -5.77 -13.16 10.52
CA ILE A 470 -4.80 -14.17 10.97
C ILE A 470 -3.44 -13.92 10.31
N SER A 471 -3.41 -13.62 9.00
CA SER A 471 -2.14 -13.33 8.31
C SER A 471 -1.44 -12.08 8.82
N ASN A 472 -2.17 -11.02 9.18
CA ASN A 472 -1.54 -9.81 9.72
C ASN A 472 -1.10 -10.00 11.18
N LEU A 473 -1.87 -10.75 11.98
CA LEU A 473 -1.42 -11.18 13.32
C LEU A 473 -0.14 -12.01 13.23
N PHE A 474 -0.05 -12.92 12.25
CA PHE A 474 1.18 -13.65 11.96
C PHE A 474 2.36 -12.69 11.67
N LEU A 475 2.19 -11.71 10.78
CA LEU A 475 3.24 -10.72 10.48
C LEU A 475 3.66 -9.87 11.69
N VAL A 476 2.74 -9.62 12.63
CA VAL A 476 3.02 -8.89 13.88
C VAL A 476 3.75 -9.77 14.89
N LEU A 477 3.40 -11.05 15.00
CA LEU A 477 3.94 -11.95 16.03
C LEU A 477 5.30 -12.56 15.64
N VAL A 478 5.49 -12.91 14.37
CA VAL A 478 6.69 -13.61 13.88
C VAL A 478 8.00 -12.90 14.24
N PRO A 479 8.13 -11.57 14.09
CA PRO A 479 9.35 -10.85 14.44
C PRO A 479 9.79 -10.94 15.91
N PHE A 480 8.92 -11.38 16.83
CA PHE A 480 9.29 -11.60 18.23
C PHE A 480 9.95 -12.96 18.47
N PHE A 481 9.79 -13.90 17.53
CA PHE A 481 10.45 -15.21 17.61
C PHE A 481 11.86 -15.12 17.03
N PRO A 482 12.84 -15.80 17.64
CA PRO A 482 14.21 -15.79 17.16
C PRO A 482 14.28 -16.39 15.75
N PRO A 483 15.06 -15.80 14.83
CA PRO A 483 15.26 -16.34 13.50
C PRO A 483 16.00 -17.69 13.57
N ILE A 484 15.97 -18.45 12.48
CA ILE A 484 16.59 -19.78 12.41
C ILE A 484 18.09 -19.67 12.72
N LEU A 485 18.65 -20.68 13.40
CA LEU A 485 20.08 -20.80 13.67
C LEU A 485 20.90 -20.55 12.40
N GLY A 486 21.81 -19.58 12.46
CA GLY A 486 22.66 -19.17 11.32
C GLY A 486 22.08 -18.08 10.41
N SER A 487 20.82 -17.67 10.59
CA SER A 487 20.25 -16.49 9.93
C SER A 487 20.20 -15.31 10.89
N ARG A 488 20.78 -14.17 10.49
CA ARG A 488 20.73 -12.92 11.26
C ARG A 488 19.96 -11.88 10.45
N THR A 489 18.90 -11.34 11.04
CA THR A 489 18.12 -10.24 10.44
C THR A 489 18.97 -8.97 10.29
N TYR A 490 19.82 -8.73 11.29
CA TYR A 490 20.77 -7.63 11.37
C TYR A 490 22.10 -8.17 11.87
N GLU A 491 23.21 -7.54 11.48
CA GLU A 491 24.55 -7.92 11.89
C GLU A 491 24.81 -7.66 13.39
N ARG A 492 24.30 -6.53 13.89
CA ARG A 492 24.53 -5.97 15.23
C ARG A 492 23.24 -5.67 15.99
N LEU A 493 22.16 -5.29 15.30
CA LEU A 493 20.89 -4.97 15.97
C LEU A 493 20.12 -6.23 16.42
N PRO A 494 19.35 -6.17 17.52
CA PRO A 494 18.44 -7.25 17.90
C PRO A 494 17.38 -7.48 16.81
N TYR A 495 17.05 -8.74 16.52
CA TYR A 495 16.10 -9.10 15.45
C TYR A 495 14.70 -8.48 15.65
N TRP A 496 14.25 -8.32 16.89
CA TRP A 496 12.94 -7.75 17.27
C TRP A 496 12.92 -6.22 17.33
N SER A 497 14.07 -5.56 17.12
CA SER A 497 14.20 -4.11 17.33
C SER A 497 13.21 -3.30 16.47
N HIS A 498 12.98 -3.70 15.23
CA HIS A 498 12.06 -3.02 14.32
C HIS A 498 10.60 -3.14 14.78
N SER A 499 10.23 -4.21 15.49
CA SER A 499 8.89 -4.40 16.06
C SER A 499 8.63 -3.42 17.19
N VAL A 500 9.62 -3.24 18.07
CA VAL A 500 9.57 -2.22 19.14
C VAL A 500 9.54 -0.81 18.54
N GLY A 501 10.35 -0.56 17.50
CA GLY A 501 10.29 0.69 16.76
C GLY A 501 8.90 0.96 16.18
N GLY A 502 8.20 -0.07 15.68
CA GLY A 502 6.88 0.08 15.07
C GLY A 502 5.84 0.51 16.10
N PHE A 503 5.87 -0.10 17.28
CA PHE A 503 5.06 0.36 18.41
C PHE A 503 5.44 1.79 18.84
N ALA A 504 6.72 2.14 18.84
CA ALA A 504 7.16 3.50 19.17
C ALA A 504 6.56 4.56 18.20
N VAL A 505 6.45 4.25 16.90
CA VAL A 505 5.77 5.11 15.92
C VAL A 505 4.28 5.26 16.27
N SER A 506 3.59 4.18 16.64
CA SER A 506 2.20 4.26 17.10
C SER A 506 2.07 5.07 18.40
N PHE A 507 2.99 4.91 19.35
CA PHE A 507 3.03 5.68 20.59
C PHE A 507 3.28 7.17 20.34
N PHE A 508 4.08 7.54 19.33
CA PHE A 508 4.24 8.93 18.94
C PHE A 508 2.91 9.55 18.50
N GLY A 509 2.12 8.83 17.70
CA GLY A 509 0.78 9.27 17.31
C GLY A 509 -0.21 9.36 18.48
N LEU A 510 -0.13 8.43 19.44
CA LEU A 510 -0.90 8.48 20.69
C LEU A 510 -0.50 9.70 21.54
N ALA A 511 0.79 9.98 21.69
CA ALA A 511 1.30 11.12 22.42
C ALA A 511 0.86 12.44 21.76
N TYR A 512 0.95 12.51 20.43
CA TYR A 512 0.44 13.64 19.66
C TYR A 512 -1.05 13.88 19.92
N TRP A 513 -1.86 12.82 19.82
CA TRP A 513 -3.29 12.88 20.12
C TRP A 513 -3.56 13.37 21.55
N TYR A 514 -2.88 12.81 22.55
CA TYR A 514 -3.08 13.19 23.94
C TYR A 514 -2.76 14.68 24.16
N ILE A 515 -1.63 15.15 23.60
CA ILE A 515 -1.23 16.56 23.72
C ILE A 515 -2.21 17.49 23.01
N TRP A 516 -2.58 17.16 21.76
CA TRP A 516 -3.39 18.03 20.90
C TRP A 516 -4.88 18.01 21.24
N ALA A 517 -5.46 16.84 21.47
CA ALA A 517 -6.91 16.67 21.67
C ALA A 517 -7.35 16.68 23.14
N ILE A 518 -6.46 16.40 24.10
CA ILE A 518 -6.83 16.29 25.53
C ILE A 518 -6.13 17.34 26.38
N TRP A 519 -4.80 17.29 26.46
CA TRP A 519 -4.03 18.09 27.40
C TRP A 519 -4.10 19.59 27.08
N ARG A 520 -3.85 20.01 25.83
CA ARG A 520 -3.92 21.43 25.44
C ARG A 520 -5.33 22.03 25.59
N PRO A 521 -6.42 21.36 25.15
CA PRO A 521 -7.79 21.86 25.36
C PRO A 521 -8.13 21.99 26.84
N LYS A 522 -7.81 20.98 27.66
CA LYS A 522 -8.06 20.99 29.11
C LYS A 522 -7.25 22.08 29.83
N ALA A 523 -5.95 22.21 29.53
CA ALA A 523 -5.07 23.17 30.17
C ALA A 523 -5.42 24.64 29.85
N LYS A 524 -6.07 24.90 28.71
CA LYS A 524 -6.44 26.24 28.25
C LYS A 524 -7.95 26.50 28.26
N GLY A 525 -8.74 25.60 28.83
CA GLY A 525 -10.18 25.76 29.00
C GLY A 525 -10.99 25.91 27.70
N TYR A 526 -10.65 25.18 26.64
CA TYR A 526 -11.43 25.19 25.39
C TYR A 526 -11.78 23.78 24.91
N ARG A 527 -12.81 23.67 24.06
CA ARG A 527 -13.12 22.47 23.27
C ARG A 527 -12.79 22.68 21.79
N LEU A 528 -12.44 21.60 21.11
CA LEU A 528 -12.20 21.59 19.67
C LEU A 528 -13.51 21.26 18.95
N GLU A 529 -14.03 22.21 18.17
CA GLU A 529 -15.16 21.99 17.29
C GLU A 529 -14.71 21.94 15.83
N ARG A 530 -15.24 20.99 15.08
CA ARG A 530 -14.96 20.86 13.64
C ARG A 530 -15.93 21.77 12.89
N GLU A 531 -15.38 22.63 12.04
CA GLU A 531 -16.13 23.44 11.08
C GLU A 531 -15.64 23.17 9.66
N TRP A 532 -16.55 23.26 8.70
CA TRP A 532 -16.21 23.13 7.29
C TRP A 532 -15.74 24.47 6.74
N VAL A 533 -14.59 24.44 6.05
CA VAL A 533 -14.03 25.62 5.40
C VAL A 533 -13.72 25.29 3.95
N LEU A 534 -14.33 26.04 3.04
CA LEU A 534 -14.00 26.01 1.61
C LEU A 534 -12.73 26.83 1.38
N GLN A 535 -11.72 26.21 0.82
CA GLN A 535 -10.46 26.87 0.48
C GLN A 535 -10.57 27.68 -0.82
N SER A 536 -9.61 28.59 -1.02
CA SER A 536 -9.48 29.41 -2.22
C SER A 536 -9.13 28.63 -3.51
N ASP A 537 -8.87 27.33 -3.42
CA ASP A 537 -8.68 26.43 -4.56
C ASP A 537 -9.93 25.55 -4.84
N GLY A 538 -11.04 25.83 -4.14
CA GLY A 538 -12.31 25.11 -4.26
C GLY A 538 -12.31 23.73 -3.58
N VAL A 539 -11.37 23.46 -2.69
CA VAL A 539 -11.32 22.22 -1.89
C VAL A 539 -11.90 22.46 -0.51
N SER A 540 -12.78 21.58 -0.05
CA SER A 540 -13.32 21.63 1.30
C SER A 540 -12.38 20.91 2.27
N ARG A 541 -12.26 21.45 3.49
CA ARG A 541 -11.58 20.78 4.58
C ARG A 541 -12.25 21.07 5.91
N PHE A 542 -11.90 20.26 6.91
CA PHE A 542 -12.15 20.58 8.29
C PHE A 542 -11.14 21.61 8.80
N ALA A 543 -11.65 22.56 9.57
CA ALA A 543 -10.88 23.40 10.46
C ALA A 543 -11.37 23.16 11.90
N PHE A 544 -10.47 23.34 12.86
CA PHE A 544 -10.83 23.24 14.27
C PHE A 544 -10.94 24.63 14.86
N ARG A 545 -12.16 25.02 15.25
CA ARG A 545 -12.42 26.20 16.05
C ARG A 545 -12.24 25.86 17.52
N LYS A 546 -11.57 26.75 18.26
CA LYS A 546 -11.43 26.65 19.72
C LYS A 546 -12.58 27.42 20.34
N VAL A 547 -13.45 26.72 21.05
CA VAL A 547 -14.58 27.31 21.75
C VAL A 547 -14.28 27.27 23.25
N SER A 548 -14.27 28.43 23.90
CA SER A 548 -14.05 28.51 25.35
C SER A 548 -15.13 27.72 26.09
N LEU A 549 -14.75 27.00 27.15
CA LEU A 549 -15.70 26.24 27.96
C LEU A 549 -16.70 27.16 28.67
N THR A 550 -16.28 28.37 29.06
CA THR A 550 -17.16 29.38 29.68
C THR A 550 -18.24 29.91 28.72
N ALA A 551 -17.90 30.13 27.45
CA ALA A 551 -18.85 30.59 26.43
C ALA A 551 -19.80 29.49 25.93
N ALA A 552 -19.41 28.22 26.12
CA ALA A 552 -20.24 27.07 25.76
C ALA A 552 -21.32 26.76 26.81
N GLU A 553 -21.13 27.21 28.06
CA GLU A 553 -22.13 27.10 29.14
C GLU A 553 -23.18 28.24 29.02
N GLU A 554 -22.76 29.48 28.71
CA GLU A 554 -23.68 30.62 28.49
C GLU A 554 -24.56 30.51 27.21
N SER A 555 -24.23 29.60 26.29
CA SER A 555 -25.05 29.35 25.08
C SER A 555 -25.95 28.12 25.19
N ALA A 556 -25.89 27.41 26.33
CA ALA A 556 -26.72 26.26 26.64
C ALA A 556 -27.80 26.57 27.70
N GLU A 557 -27.73 27.75 28.34
CA GLU A 557 -28.85 28.42 29.01
C GLU A 557 -29.62 29.30 28.02
#